data_AF-A0A1F5X3H9-F1
#
_entry.id   AF-A0A1F5X3H9-F1
#
_cell.length_a   1.000
_cell.length_b   1.000
_cell.length_c   1.000
_cell.angle_alpha   90.00
_cell.angle_beta   90.00
_cell.angle_gamma   90.00
#
_symmetry.space_group_name_H-M   'P 1'
#
loop_
_entity.id
_entity.type
_entity.pdbx_description
1 polymer ?
#
loop_
_entity_poly.entity_id
_entity_poly.type
_entity_poly.pdbx_seq_one_letter_code
_entity_poly.pdbx_strand_id
1 'polypeptide(L)'
;MNYMKNRHSNIPKYVINWTDKYFHQSAFDAPVNNPSKNIIEILSRFNKPNIAKLYRGVNEYNKNDKRVVSWTYDRRVAKRYINKMSDKIIEAEFPASKILLDTTFLTRTEKRQLGYDYKVDDKEVLILNI
;
A
#
# COMPACT_ATOMS: atom_id res chain seq x y z
N MET A 1 12.13 -18.64 -13.57
CA MET A 1 11.97 -18.85 -12.11
C MET A 1 10.50 -18.60 -11.77
N ASN A 2 9.70 -19.67 -11.68
CA ASN A 2 8.23 -19.61 -11.51
C ASN A 2 7.87 -19.50 -10.02
N TYR A 3 7.80 -18.28 -9.48
CA TYR A 3 7.31 -18.02 -8.11
C TYR A 3 5.77 -17.94 -7.98
N MET A 4 5.04 -18.18 -9.08
CA MET A 4 3.59 -17.94 -9.18
C MET A 4 2.73 -19.22 -9.19
N LYS A 5 3.11 -20.28 -8.46
CA LYS A 5 2.24 -21.46 -8.32
C LYS A 5 1.67 -21.55 -6.90
N ASN A 6 0.35 -21.43 -6.83
CA ASN A 6 -0.53 -21.77 -5.70
C ASN A 6 -0.58 -20.84 -4.48
N ARG A 7 -0.94 -19.57 -4.70
CA ARG A 7 -1.52 -18.72 -3.65
C ARG A 7 -3.03 -18.60 -3.87
N HIS A 8 -3.79 -19.65 -3.60
CA HIS A 8 -5.22 -19.48 -3.35
C HIS A 8 -5.39 -19.10 -1.88
N SER A 9 -5.05 -17.85 -1.58
CA SER A 9 -5.15 -17.31 -0.23
C SER A 9 -6.60 -16.91 0.00
N ASN A 10 -7.37 -17.70 0.76
CA ASN A 10 -8.60 -17.18 1.34
C ASN A 10 -8.20 -16.10 2.36
N ILE A 11 -8.09 -14.84 1.91
CA ILE A 11 -7.76 -13.71 2.76
C ILE A 11 -8.91 -13.56 3.77
N PRO A 12 -8.65 -13.60 5.09
CA PRO A 12 -9.71 -13.50 6.07
C PRO A 12 -10.49 -12.18 5.95
N LYS A 13 -11.81 -12.25 6.17
CA LYS A 13 -12.71 -11.08 6.07
C LYS A 13 -12.26 -9.88 6.90
N TYR A 14 -11.65 -10.11 8.07
CA TYR A 14 -11.15 -9.02 8.90
C TYR A 14 -9.94 -8.29 8.29
N VAL A 15 -9.10 -8.99 7.52
CA VAL A 15 -7.97 -8.39 6.79
C VAL A 15 -8.50 -7.61 5.58
N ILE A 16 -9.48 -8.17 4.87
CA ILE A 16 -10.17 -7.50 3.77
C ILE A 16 -10.78 -6.18 4.24
N ASN A 17 -11.62 -6.23 5.28
CA ASN A 17 -12.30 -5.04 5.81
C ASN A 17 -11.31 -3.98 6.30
N TRP A 18 -10.19 -4.41 6.90
CA TRP A 18 -9.14 -3.50 7.31
C TRP A 18 -8.49 -2.84 6.09
N THR A 19 -8.08 -3.64 5.10
CA THR A 19 -7.36 -3.15 3.91
C THR A 19 -8.22 -2.21 3.06
N ASP A 20 -9.47 -2.57 2.84
CA ASP A 20 -10.45 -1.75 2.12
C ASP A 20 -10.67 -0.38 2.80
N LYS A 21 -10.88 -0.39 4.12
CA LYS A 21 -10.98 0.84 4.91
C LYS A 21 -9.73 1.71 4.75
N TYR A 22 -8.54 1.11 4.75
CA TYR A 22 -7.28 1.85 4.71
C TYR A 22 -6.86 2.35 3.34
N PHE A 23 -7.11 1.64 2.26
CA PHE A 23 -6.83 2.19 0.92
C PHE A 23 -7.73 3.41 0.65
N HIS A 24 -8.99 3.35 1.04
CA HIS A 24 -9.90 4.48 0.91
C HIS A 24 -9.59 5.62 1.88
N GLN A 25 -9.17 5.31 3.12
CA GLN A 25 -8.82 6.34 4.11
C GLN A 25 -7.44 6.96 3.84
N SER A 26 -6.38 6.18 3.60
CA SER A 26 -4.99 6.69 3.46
C SER A 26 -4.77 7.64 2.27
N ALA A 27 -5.67 7.64 1.29
CA ALA A 27 -5.68 8.64 0.23
C ALA A 27 -6.06 10.05 0.73
N PHE A 28 -6.79 10.14 1.85
CA PHE A 28 -7.39 11.38 2.37
C PHE A 28 -7.12 11.65 3.87
N ASP A 29 -6.77 10.65 4.68
CA ASP A 29 -6.56 10.74 6.13
C ASP A 29 -5.67 9.59 6.69
N ALA A 30 -4.95 9.88 7.77
CA ALA A 30 -4.02 8.94 8.41
C ALA A 30 -4.76 7.84 9.17
N PRO A 31 -4.23 6.61 9.18
CA PRO A 31 -4.64 5.60 10.15
C PRO A 31 -4.52 6.05 11.61
N VAL A 32 -5.64 6.04 12.33
CA VAL A 32 -5.65 6.31 13.79
C VAL A 32 -5.05 5.14 14.59
N ASN A 33 -5.05 3.91 14.04
CA ASN A 33 -4.60 2.70 14.72
C ASN A 33 -3.61 1.87 13.89
N ASN A 34 -2.60 1.28 14.55
CA ASN A 34 -1.69 0.33 13.89
C ASN A 34 -2.42 -0.96 13.50
N PRO A 35 -2.03 -1.64 12.41
CA PRO A 35 -2.52 -2.98 12.12
C PRO A 35 -2.16 -3.94 13.26
N SER A 36 -3.06 -4.91 13.51
CA SER A 36 -2.76 -6.00 14.45
C SER A 36 -1.66 -6.89 13.89
N LYS A 37 -0.97 -7.65 14.77
CA LYS A 37 0.07 -8.60 14.35
C LYS A 37 -0.42 -9.58 13.28
N ASN A 38 -1.65 -10.07 13.39
CA ASN A 38 -2.24 -11.00 12.42
C ASN A 38 -2.44 -10.36 11.04
N ILE A 39 -2.82 -9.08 10.99
CA ILE A 39 -2.94 -8.33 9.73
C ILE A 39 -1.56 -8.16 9.10
N ILE A 40 -0.56 -7.77 9.89
CA ILE A 40 0.82 -7.63 9.40
C ILE A 40 1.32 -8.97 8.85
N GLU A 41 1.12 -10.06 9.58
CA GLU A 41 1.58 -11.40 9.19
C GLU A 41 0.94 -11.88 7.88
N ILE A 42 -0.34 -11.59 7.65
CA ILE A 42 -1.03 -12.00 6.42
C ILE A 42 -0.62 -11.10 5.26
N LEU A 43 -0.64 -9.78 5.44
CA LEU A 43 -0.35 -8.83 4.35
C LEU A 43 1.11 -8.88 3.91
N SER A 44 2.05 -9.06 4.84
CA SER A 44 3.49 -9.15 4.53
C SER A 44 3.86 -10.34 3.65
N ARG A 45 2.97 -11.32 3.46
CA ARG A 45 3.17 -12.41 2.48
C ARG A 45 3.10 -11.90 1.04
N PHE A 46 2.48 -10.74 0.82
CA PHE A 46 2.30 -10.08 -0.47
C PHE A 46 3.30 -8.94 -0.68
N ASN A 47 4.58 -9.15 -0.36
CA ASN A 47 5.63 -8.18 -0.61
C ASN A 47 6.78 -8.77 -1.43
N LYS A 48 7.63 -7.89 -1.97
CA LYS A 48 8.89 -8.28 -2.60
C LYS A 48 9.98 -8.40 -1.54
N PRO A 49 10.92 -9.34 -1.68
CA PRO A 49 12.04 -9.50 -0.74
C PRO A 49 13.12 -8.42 -0.89
N ASN A 50 13.02 -7.54 -1.90
CA ASN A 50 14.05 -6.57 -2.25
C ASN A 50 13.72 -5.16 -1.74
N ILE A 51 14.73 -4.30 -1.71
CA ILE A 51 14.54 -2.87 -1.49
C ILE A 51 13.67 -2.28 -2.61
N ALA A 52 12.68 -1.48 -2.24
CA ALA A 52 11.79 -0.81 -3.16
C ALA A 52 12.04 0.70 -3.14
N LYS A 53 12.36 1.28 -4.31
CA LYS A 53 12.33 2.72 -4.52
C LYS A 53 10.90 3.14 -4.88
N LEU A 54 10.31 4.00 -4.05
CA LEU A 54 8.91 4.40 -4.15
C LEU A 54 8.74 5.91 -4.12
N TYR A 55 7.59 6.37 -4.61
CA TYR A 55 7.18 7.77 -4.65
C TYR A 55 5.88 7.99 -3.88
N ARG A 56 5.75 9.15 -3.27
CA ARG A 56 4.52 9.57 -2.58
C ARG A 56 4.21 11.03 -2.87
N GLY A 57 2.95 11.33 -3.18
CA GLY A 57 2.42 12.68 -3.19
C GLY A 57 2.06 13.12 -1.78
N VAL A 58 2.68 14.21 -1.31
CA VAL A 58 2.46 14.77 0.02
C VAL A 58 1.68 16.07 -0.11
N ASN A 59 0.55 16.15 0.59
CA ASN A 59 -0.34 17.29 0.64
C ASN A 59 -0.69 17.64 2.10
N GLU A 60 -1.52 18.67 2.30
CA GLU A 60 -1.86 19.18 3.64
C GLU A 60 -2.56 18.16 4.55
N TYR A 61 -3.27 17.20 3.95
CA TYR A 61 -4.06 16.19 4.66
C TYR A 61 -3.19 15.01 5.13
N ASN A 62 -2.15 14.64 4.36
CA ASN A 62 -1.39 13.41 4.59
C ASN A 62 0.07 13.64 5.04
N LYS A 63 0.52 14.90 5.13
CA LYS A 63 1.90 15.28 5.50
C LYS A 63 2.37 14.76 6.85
N ASN A 64 1.43 14.47 7.76
CA ASN A 64 1.71 14.02 9.12
C ASN A 64 1.43 12.52 9.34
N ASP A 65 1.19 11.75 8.28
CA ASP A 65 0.92 10.31 8.41
C ASP A 65 2.18 9.57 8.84
N LYS A 66 2.11 8.98 10.03
CA LYS A 66 3.26 8.35 10.69
C LYS A 66 3.11 6.85 10.91
N ARG A 67 2.09 6.17 10.37
CA ARG A 67 1.81 4.76 10.74
C ARG A 67 1.78 3.80 9.56
N VAL A 68 0.71 3.84 8.76
CA VAL A 68 0.66 3.11 7.48
C VAL A 68 0.46 4.13 6.39
N VAL A 69 1.34 4.09 5.40
CA VAL A 69 1.41 5.13 4.37
C VAL A 69 1.38 4.48 3.00
N SER A 70 0.51 4.99 2.11
CA SER A 70 0.51 4.58 0.71
C SER A 70 1.63 5.26 -0.06
N TRP A 71 2.35 4.44 -0.82
CA TRP A 71 3.41 4.80 -1.76
C TRP A 71 3.15 4.10 -3.09
N THR A 72 3.84 4.51 -4.16
CA THR A 72 3.69 3.86 -5.47
C THR A 72 5.04 3.75 -6.18
N TYR A 73 5.19 2.73 -7.02
CA TYR A 73 6.32 2.64 -7.94
C TYR A 73 6.25 3.67 -9.09
N ASP A 74 5.08 4.25 -9.37
CA ASP A 74 4.89 5.19 -10.46
C ASP A 74 4.79 6.64 -9.98
N ARG A 75 5.81 7.44 -10.28
CA ARG A 75 5.84 8.87 -9.97
C ARG A 75 4.64 9.64 -10.55
N ARG A 76 4.06 9.21 -11.68
CA ARG A 76 2.87 9.83 -12.30
C ARG A 76 1.61 9.58 -11.48
N VAL A 77 1.52 8.43 -10.83
CA VAL A 77 0.43 8.12 -9.89
C VAL A 77 0.58 8.98 -8.64
N ALA A 78 1.79 9.08 -8.08
CA ALA A 78 2.06 9.98 -6.94
C ALA A 78 1.67 11.44 -7.23
N LYS A 79 1.82 11.90 -8.49
CA LYS A 79 1.38 13.24 -8.94
C LYS A 79 -0.13 13.47 -8.86
N ARG A 80 -0.97 12.44 -8.93
CA ARG A 80 -2.43 12.61 -8.86
C ARG A 80 -2.92 13.03 -7.47
N TYR A 81 -2.09 12.79 -6.45
CA TYR A 81 -2.38 13.12 -5.06
C TYR A 81 -1.94 14.53 -4.66
N ILE A 82 -1.40 15.31 -5.58
CA ILE A 82 -0.96 16.69 -5.37
C ILE A 82 -1.80 17.62 -6.25
N ASN A 83 -2.35 18.68 -5.66
CA ASN A 83 -3.24 19.62 -6.35
C ASN A 83 -2.84 21.09 -6.14
N LYS A 84 -2.02 21.38 -5.12
CA LYS A 84 -1.61 22.75 -4.76
C LYS A 84 -0.11 22.95 -4.99
N MET A 85 0.30 24.22 -5.18
CA MET A 85 1.71 24.60 -5.32
C MET A 85 2.60 24.21 -4.14
N SER A 86 2.02 24.06 -2.94
CA SER A 86 2.73 23.65 -1.72
C SER A 86 2.96 22.14 -1.62
N ASP A 87 2.30 21.35 -2.47
CA ASP A 87 2.37 19.91 -2.43
C ASP A 87 3.66 19.43 -3.11
N LYS A 88 4.21 18.32 -2.65
CA LYS A 88 5.47 17.79 -3.17
C LYS A 88 5.42 16.30 -3.37
N ILE A 89 6.19 15.82 -4.35
CA ILE A 89 6.50 14.40 -4.46
C ILE A 89 7.77 14.15 -3.65
N ILE A 90 7.71 13.18 -2.76
CA ILE A 90 8.90 12.64 -2.11
C ILE A 90 9.22 11.25 -2.69
N GLU A 91 10.49 10.89 -2.64
CA GLU A 91 10.98 9.55 -2.95
C GLU A 91 11.73 8.99 -1.77
N ALA A 92 11.66 7.68 -1.58
CA ALA A 92 12.38 6.96 -0.54
C ALA A 92 12.61 5.51 -0.95
N GLU A 93 13.60 4.90 -0.30
CA GLU A 93 13.88 3.47 -0.42
C GLU A 93 13.44 2.74 0.84
N PHE A 94 12.75 1.62 0.66
CA PHE A 94 12.23 0.82 1.76
C PHE A 94 12.76 -0.60 1.69
N PRO A 95 13.29 -1.15 2.80
CA PRO A 95 13.56 -2.58 2.88
C PRO A 95 12.25 -3.36 2.91
N ALA A 96 12.29 -4.62 2.47
CA ALA A 96 11.13 -5.51 2.43
C ALA A 96 10.40 -5.61 3.78
N SER A 97 11.12 -5.55 4.90
CA SER A 97 10.56 -5.59 6.26
C SER A 97 9.65 -4.40 6.60
N LYS A 98 9.75 -3.29 5.86
CA LYS A 98 8.87 -2.11 6.01
C LYS A 98 7.67 -2.17 5.07
N ILE A 99 7.65 -3.08 4.09
CA ILE A 99 6.55 -3.24 3.15
C ILE A 99 5.48 -4.14 3.77
N LEU A 100 4.34 -3.53 4.11
CA LEU A 100 3.16 -4.25 4.60
C LEU A 100 2.47 -5.01 3.47
N LEU A 101 2.31 -4.37 2.32
CA LEU A 101 1.58 -4.91 1.17
C LEU A 101 2.12 -4.28 -0.11
N ASP A 102 2.49 -5.09 -1.10
CA ASP A 102 2.82 -4.65 -2.46
C ASP A 102 1.73 -5.18 -3.41
N THR A 103 0.90 -4.26 -3.92
CA THR A 103 -0.23 -4.64 -4.79
C THR A 103 0.22 -5.22 -6.12
N THR A 104 1.47 -5.02 -6.53
CA THR A 104 2.03 -5.61 -7.76
C THR A 104 2.25 -7.12 -7.64
N PHE A 105 2.22 -7.66 -6.42
CA PHE A 105 2.34 -9.09 -6.14
C PHE A 105 0.99 -9.81 -5.98
N LEU A 106 -0.10 -9.06 -6.00
CA LEU A 106 -1.45 -9.60 -5.89
C LEU A 106 -1.94 -10.10 -7.25
N THR A 107 -2.59 -11.27 -7.24
CA THR A 107 -3.43 -11.71 -8.36
C THR A 107 -4.67 -10.82 -8.49
N ARG A 108 -5.35 -10.87 -9.64
CA ARG A 108 -6.61 -10.14 -9.85
C ARG A 108 -7.68 -10.47 -8.80
N THR A 109 -7.73 -11.74 -8.36
CA THR A 109 -8.66 -12.20 -7.32
C THR A 109 -8.33 -11.58 -5.97
N GLU A 110 -7.06 -11.58 -5.58
CA GLU A 110 -6.62 -11.00 -4.29
C GLU A 110 -6.78 -9.49 -4.29
N LYS A 111 -6.49 -8.81 -5.41
CA LYS A 111 -6.78 -7.38 -5.59
C LYS A 111 -8.26 -7.07 -5.31
N ARG A 112 -9.19 -7.80 -5.94
CA ARG A 112 -10.63 -7.66 -5.69
C ARG A 112 -11.02 -7.93 -4.24
N GLN A 113 -10.46 -8.99 -3.65
CA GLN A 113 -10.75 -9.33 -2.25
C GLN A 113 -10.31 -8.21 -1.30
N LEU A 114 -9.19 -7.55 -1.56
CA LEU A 114 -8.66 -6.47 -0.73
C LEU A 114 -9.28 -5.09 -1.01
N GLY A 115 -10.32 -5.01 -1.82
CA GLY A 115 -10.95 -3.73 -2.21
C GLY A 115 -10.16 -2.94 -3.25
N TYR A 116 -9.12 -3.54 -3.84
CA TYR A 116 -8.24 -2.92 -4.83
C TYR A 116 -8.75 -3.19 -6.26
N ASP A 117 -9.91 -2.64 -6.62
CA ASP A 117 -10.50 -2.74 -7.97
C ASP A 117 -10.39 -1.42 -8.75
N TYR A 118 -9.30 -0.68 -8.56
CA TYR A 118 -9.05 0.51 -9.36
C TYR A 118 -8.82 0.09 -10.81
N LYS A 119 -9.55 0.73 -11.74
CA LYS A 119 -9.35 0.59 -13.20
C LYS A 119 -7.94 1.00 -13.65
N VAL A 120 -7.12 1.53 -12.74
CA VAL A 120 -5.74 1.94 -12.94
C VAL A 120 -4.82 1.07 -12.09
N ASP A 121 -3.80 0.48 -12.72
CA ASP A 121 -2.74 -0.25 -12.02
C ASP A 121 -1.81 0.77 -11.35
N ASP A 122 -2.25 1.31 -10.21
CA ASP A 122 -1.56 2.38 -9.51
C ASP A 122 -0.29 1.89 -8.78
N LYS A 123 0.03 0.59 -8.89
CA LYS A 123 1.25 -0.06 -8.38
C LYS A 123 1.57 0.36 -6.95
N GLU A 124 0.54 0.40 -6.12
CA GLU A 124 0.62 0.91 -4.77
C GLU A 124 1.25 -0.09 -3.81
N VAL A 125 1.89 0.48 -2.80
CA VAL A 125 2.61 -0.22 -1.75
C VAL A 125 2.26 0.44 -0.43
N LEU A 126 1.77 -0.35 0.52
CA LEU A 126 1.57 0.11 1.90
C LEU A 126 2.86 -0.08 2.68
N ILE A 127 3.35 1.00 3.28
CA ILE A 127 4.54 1.02 4.12
C ILE A 127 4.14 1.13 5.59
N LEU A 128 4.73 0.26 6.43
CA LEU A 128 4.70 0.35 7.88
C LEU A 128 5.78 1.34 8.36
N ASN A 129 5.36 2.53 8.73
CA ASN A 129 6.20 3.59 9.28
C ASN A 129 6.24 3.47 10.82
N ILE A 130 6.77 2.35 11.34
CA ILE A 130 6.96 2.11 12.79
C ILE A 130 8.36 2.51 13.22
#